data_AF-A0A077Z7G0-F1
#
_entry.id   AF-A0A077Z7G0-F1
#
_cell.length_a   1.000
_cell.length_b   1.000
_cell.length_c   1.000
_cell.angle_alpha   90.00
_cell.angle_beta   90.00
_cell.angle_gamma   90.00
#
_symmetry.space_group_name_H-M   'P 1'
#
loop_
_entity.id
_entity.type
_entity.pdbx_description
1 polymer ?
#
loop_
_entity_poly.entity_id
_entity_poly.type
_entity_poly.pdbx_seq_one_letter_code
_entity_poly.pdbx_strand_id
1 'polypeptide(L)'
;MRKLKYHEQKLLKKVNFFDWELDNNVHESSIINRYRLKNHEEYTVYNSLSREIRQVAQKIKDLSPTDPFRTESSRMLIEKLYSLGLIPTKRGLDLCGKVTASSFCRRRLPVVLCRNHMAETLSAATEYVQHGHVRVGPEMINDPAYLVPRNMEDFVTWTNSSKIRTHVLEYNDERDDFDLLFESTASIGDTIRCFTCGAGKTISFRVLIMKKSSKHSSNECEQIYSDGAVRNNYAVLEYSRTCQAAASGVAAGILGLTGLNGFMFYCLCAFVQSAVWCWKAGFHLSDYFTHPSAVLTHGVLGGLFTYVLFWTFLYGIVHVY
;
A
#
# COMPACT_ATOMS: atom_id res chain seq x y z
N MET A 1 -11.79 -50.77 -11.34
CA MET A 1 -12.91 -51.72 -11.29
C MET A 1 -13.39 -52.00 -12.71
N ARG A 2 -13.66 -53.26 -13.07
CA ARG A 2 -14.32 -53.60 -14.34
C ARG A 2 -15.75 -53.02 -14.35
N LYS A 3 -16.24 -52.60 -15.52
CA LYS A 3 -17.66 -52.26 -15.69
C LYS A 3 -18.53 -53.51 -15.44
N LEU A 4 -19.46 -53.43 -14.50
CA LEU A 4 -20.38 -54.53 -14.16
C LEU A 4 -21.29 -54.85 -15.36
N LYS A 5 -21.54 -56.13 -15.61
CA LYS A 5 -22.55 -56.61 -16.57
C LYS A 5 -23.94 -56.24 -16.06
N TYR A 6 -24.93 -56.24 -16.96
CA TYR A 6 -26.30 -55.88 -16.64
C TYR A 6 -26.89 -56.66 -15.44
N HIS A 7 -26.69 -57.98 -15.39
CA HIS A 7 -27.19 -58.80 -14.28
C HIS A 7 -26.47 -58.49 -12.95
N GLU A 8 -25.16 -58.22 -12.99
CA GLU A 8 -24.36 -57.84 -11.82
C GLU A 8 -24.81 -56.48 -11.27
N GLN A 9 -25.00 -55.49 -12.14
CA GLN A 9 -25.48 -54.15 -11.76
C GLN A 9 -26.91 -54.19 -11.19
N LYS A 10 -27.76 -55.10 -11.70
CA LYS A 10 -29.12 -55.29 -11.18
C LYS A 10 -29.13 -55.86 -9.76
N LEU A 11 -28.15 -56.69 -9.39
CA LEU A 11 -27.95 -57.23 -8.04
C LEU A 11 -27.27 -56.21 -7.12
N LEU A 12 -26.21 -55.55 -7.60
CA LEU A 12 -25.35 -54.66 -6.83
C LEU A 12 -25.72 -53.18 -7.01
N LYS A 13 -27.00 -52.83 -6.90
CA LYS A 13 -27.49 -51.46 -7.17
C LYS A 13 -26.89 -50.39 -6.25
N LYS A 14 -26.64 -50.74 -4.99
CA LYS A 14 -26.10 -49.82 -3.96
C LYS A 14 -24.57 -49.80 -3.92
N VAL A 15 -23.91 -50.65 -4.69
CA VAL A 15 -22.44 -50.76 -4.64
C VAL A 15 -21.85 -49.69 -5.53
N ASN A 16 -21.39 -48.61 -4.90
CA ASN A 16 -20.48 -47.65 -5.49
C ASN A 16 -19.29 -47.49 -4.54
N PHE A 17 -18.08 -47.83 -5.00
CA PHE A 17 -16.87 -47.73 -4.17
C PHE A 17 -16.35 -46.30 -4.04
N PHE A 18 -16.79 -45.38 -4.90
CA PHE A 18 -16.28 -44.02 -4.96
C PHE A 18 -17.21 -42.99 -4.32
N ASP A 19 -18.51 -43.14 -4.54
CA ASP A 19 -19.54 -42.21 -4.09
C ASP A 19 -20.38 -42.87 -3.00
N TRP A 20 -20.10 -42.50 -1.75
CA TRP A 20 -20.82 -42.99 -0.58
C TRP A 20 -21.79 -41.90 -0.12
N GLU A 21 -23.06 -42.24 0.13
CA GLU A 21 -24.10 -41.25 0.46
C GLU A 21 -23.77 -40.41 1.72
N LEU A 22 -22.99 -40.96 2.64
CA LEU A 22 -22.53 -40.28 3.86
C LEU A 22 -21.44 -39.24 3.58
N ASP A 23 -20.51 -39.58 2.68
CA ASP A 23 -19.35 -38.78 2.38
C ASP A 23 -19.64 -38.01 1.10
N ASN A 24 -19.96 -36.72 1.20
CA ASN A 24 -20.14 -35.80 0.06
C ASN A 24 -18.83 -35.54 -0.71
N ASN A 25 -17.98 -36.57 -0.85
CA ASN A 25 -16.63 -36.57 -1.39
C ASN A 25 -16.59 -36.06 -2.83
N VAL A 26 -17.55 -36.47 -3.67
CA VAL A 26 -17.59 -36.02 -5.08
C VAL A 26 -17.79 -34.51 -5.17
N HIS A 27 -18.68 -33.95 -4.34
CA HIS A 27 -18.94 -32.51 -4.31
C HIS A 27 -17.75 -31.73 -3.76
N GLU A 28 -17.18 -32.20 -2.65
CA GLU A 28 -15.96 -31.64 -2.05
C GLU A 28 -14.80 -31.64 -3.05
N SER A 29 -14.49 -32.79 -3.63
CA SER A 29 -13.44 -32.96 -4.63
C SER A 29 -13.66 -32.05 -5.86
N SER A 30 -14.91 -31.87 -6.29
CA SER A 30 -15.25 -30.94 -7.37
C SER A 30 -14.88 -29.49 -7.02
N ILE A 31 -15.18 -29.04 -5.80
CA ILE A 31 -14.88 -27.68 -5.33
C ILE A 31 -13.37 -27.49 -5.15
N ILE A 32 -12.69 -28.45 -4.52
CA ILE A 32 -11.23 -28.43 -4.34
C ILE A 32 -10.53 -28.31 -5.69
N ASN A 33 -10.93 -29.13 -6.66
CA ASN A 33 -10.35 -29.09 -8.01
C ASN A 33 -10.67 -27.79 -8.77
N ARG A 34 -11.89 -27.26 -8.61
CA ARG A 34 -12.31 -26.02 -9.28
C ARG A 34 -11.52 -24.81 -8.82
N TYR A 35 -11.33 -24.66 -7.50
CA TYR A 35 -10.63 -23.50 -6.92
C TYR A 35 -9.17 -23.77 -6.57
N ARG A 36 -8.65 -24.97 -6.88
CA ARG A 36 -7.27 -25.40 -6.61
C ARG A 36 -6.86 -25.20 -5.15
N LEU A 37 -7.71 -25.64 -4.23
CA LEU A 37 -7.40 -25.64 -2.80
C LEU A 37 -6.27 -26.64 -2.52
N LYS A 38 -5.33 -26.30 -1.63
CA LYS A 38 -4.17 -27.16 -1.34
C LYS A 38 -4.56 -28.33 -0.44
N ASN A 39 -5.30 -28.03 0.63
CA ASN A 39 -5.62 -28.97 1.69
C ASN A 39 -7.14 -29.19 1.78
N HIS A 40 -7.56 -30.42 2.10
CA HIS A 40 -8.96 -30.75 2.43
C HIS A 40 -9.46 -30.01 3.68
N GLU A 41 -8.54 -29.70 4.60
CA GLU A 41 -8.83 -28.95 5.82
C GLU A 41 -9.40 -27.55 5.51
N GLU A 42 -8.88 -26.87 4.49
CA GLU A 42 -9.38 -25.54 4.09
C GLU A 42 -10.86 -25.60 3.71
N TYR A 43 -11.24 -26.61 2.92
CA TYR A 43 -12.63 -26.83 2.54
C TYR A 43 -13.51 -27.15 3.75
N THR A 44 -13.03 -28.01 4.65
CA THR A 44 -13.73 -28.41 5.87
C THR A 44 -14.03 -27.21 6.77
N VAL A 45 -13.05 -26.32 6.94
CA VAL A 45 -13.20 -25.07 7.70
C VAL A 45 -14.20 -24.13 7.03
N TYR A 46 -14.11 -23.91 5.71
CA TYR A 46 -15.11 -23.07 5.02
C TYR A 46 -16.52 -23.64 5.10
N ASN A 47 -16.65 -24.97 5.08
CA ASN A 47 -17.93 -25.62 5.22
C ASN A 47 -18.50 -25.45 6.64
N SER A 48 -17.67 -25.57 7.69
CA SER A 48 -18.11 -25.31 9.07
C SER A 48 -18.56 -23.86 9.26
N LEU A 49 -17.78 -22.89 8.80
CA LEU A 49 -18.11 -21.45 8.88
C LEU A 49 -19.40 -21.13 8.12
N SER A 50 -19.58 -21.70 6.92
CA SER A 50 -20.82 -21.52 6.15
C SER A 50 -22.04 -22.09 6.88
N ARG A 51 -21.87 -23.18 7.63
CA ARG A 51 -22.93 -23.80 8.42
C ARG A 51 -23.30 -22.94 9.61
N GLU A 52 -22.32 -22.40 10.33
CA GLU A 52 -22.54 -21.49 11.46
C GLU A 52 -23.31 -20.24 11.02
N ILE A 53 -22.91 -19.61 9.90
CA ILE A 53 -23.62 -18.46 9.33
C ILE A 53 -25.09 -18.81 9.02
N ARG A 54 -25.33 -19.97 8.42
CA ARG A 54 -26.69 -20.44 8.10
C ARG A 54 -27.51 -20.70 9.36
N GLN A 55 -26.92 -21.29 10.39
CA GLN A 55 -27.58 -21.53 11.68
C GLN A 55 -27.95 -20.22 12.37
N VAL A 56 -27.04 -19.23 12.38
CA VAL A 56 -27.32 -17.91 12.93
C VAL A 56 -28.44 -17.23 12.14
N ALA A 57 -28.38 -17.27 10.80
CA ALA A 57 -29.45 -16.73 9.96
C ALA A 57 -30.81 -17.39 10.21
N GLN A 58 -30.84 -18.72 10.41
CA GLN A 58 -32.08 -19.44 10.72
C GLN A 58 -32.63 -19.06 12.10
N LYS A 59 -31.79 -19.02 13.13
CA LYS A 59 -32.19 -18.57 14.47
C LYS A 59 -32.77 -17.14 14.44
N ILE A 60 -32.22 -16.26 13.61
CA ILE A 60 -32.75 -14.91 13.44
C ILE A 60 -34.12 -14.91 12.73
N LYS A 61 -34.34 -15.83 11.78
CA LYS A 61 -35.63 -16.00 11.10
C LYS A 61 -36.72 -16.54 12.02
N ASP A 62 -36.35 -17.40 12.96
CA ASP A 62 -37.29 -18.03 13.90
C ASP A 62 -37.82 -17.04 14.96
N LEU A 63 -37.13 -15.92 15.20
CA LEU A 63 -37.59 -14.83 16.08
C LEU A 63 -38.81 -14.10 15.52
N SER A 64 -39.61 -13.48 16.39
CA SER A 64 -40.80 -12.76 15.95
C SER A 64 -40.43 -11.53 15.11
N PRO A 65 -41.21 -11.16 14.07
CA PRO A 65 -40.93 -9.99 13.22
C PRO A 65 -40.91 -8.66 13.97
N THR A 66 -41.55 -8.60 15.14
CA THR A 66 -41.75 -7.37 15.93
C THR A 66 -40.53 -7.05 16.81
N ASP A 67 -39.70 -8.04 17.13
CA ASP A 67 -38.60 -7.86 18.08
C ASP A 67 -37.50 -6.93 17.52
N PRO A 68 -37.09 -5.88 18.26
CA PRO A 68 -36.03 -4.97 17.80
C PRO A 68 -34.70 -5.71 17.61
N PHE A 69 -34.45 -6.73 18.42
CA PHE A 69 -33.25 -7.57 18.33
C PHE A 69 -33.13 -8.29 16.97
N ARG A 70 -34.26 -8.73 16.38
CA ARG A 70 -34.26 -9.37 15.06
C ARG A 70 -33.81 -8.38 13.99
N THR A 71 -34.29 -7.14 14.04
CA THR A 71 -33.95 -6.10 13.06
C THR A 71 -32.47 -5.73 13.15
N GLU A 72 -31.97 -5.48 14.36
CA GLU A 72 -30.56 -5.13 14.57
C GLU A 72 -29.61 -6.26 14.19
N SER A 73 -29.90 -7.49 14.64
CA SER A 73 -29.07 -8.66 14.35
C SER A 73 -29.06 -8.99 12.86
N SER A 74 -30.21 -8.87 12.18
CA SER A 74 -30.30 -9.05 10.73
C SER A 74 -29.44 -8.02 9.99
N ARG A 75 -29.51 -6.75 10.40
CA ARG A 75 -28.72 -5.67 9.82
C ARG A 75 -27.23 -5.91 10.00
N MET A 76 -26.79 -6.26 11.20
CA MET A 76 -25.38 -6.54 11.51
C MET A 76 -24.83 -7.70 10.69
N LEU A 77 -25.58 -8.82 10.61
CA LEU A 77 -25.16 -10.00 9.87
C LEU A 77 -25.05 -9.69 8.36
N ILE A 78 -26.07 -9.04 7.79
CA ILE A 78 -26.07 -8.68 6.36
C ILE A 78 -24.91 -7.73 6.04
N GLU A 79 -24.66 -6.73 6.88
CA GLU A 79 -23.57 -5.78 6.68
C GLU A 79 -22.20 -6.47 6.73
N LYS A 80 -22.00 -7.38 7.68
CA LYS A 80 -20.75 -8.14 7.80
C LYS A 80 -20.52 -9.08 6.61
N LEU A 81 -21.56 -9.79 6.16
CA LEU A 81 -21.43 -10.71 5.02
C LEU A 81 -21.27 -9.95 3.70
N TYR A 82 -21.88 -8.77 3.57
CA TYR A 82 -21.72 -7.90 2.42
C TYR A 82 -20.31 -7.31 2.36
N SER A 83 -19.76 -6.79 3.46
CA SER A 83 -18.39 -6.24 3.53
C SER A 83 -17.33 -7.30 3.22
N LEU A 84 -17.49 -8.53 3.71
CA LEU A 84 -16.64 -9.67 3.34
C LEU A 84 -16.84 -10.13 1.88
N GLY A 85 -17.96 -9.77 1.26
CA GLY A 85 -18.26 -10.08 -0.13
C GLY A 85 -18.89 -11.45 -0.39
N LEU A 86 -19.37 -12.14 0.63
CA LEU A 86 -20.01 -13.45 0.49
C LEU A 86 -21.40 -13.35 -0.16
N ILE A 87 -22.07 -12.22 0.01
CA ILE A 87 -23.39 -11.93 -0.56
C ILE A 87 -23.29 -10.78 -1.58
N PRO A 88 -23.99 -10.86 -2.74
CA PRO A 88 -23.98 -9.80 -3.76
C PRO A 88 -24.74 -8.54 -3.36
N THR A 89 -25.88 -8.66 -2.67
CA THR A 89 -26.77 -7.53 -2.32
C THR A 89 -27.15 -7.55 -0.84
N LYS A 90 -27.42 -6.38 -0.25
CA LYS A 90 -27.90 -6.27 1.14
C LYS A 90 -29.40 -6.60 1.30
N ARG A 91 -30.06 -7.10 0.25
CA ARG A 91 -31.51 -7.28 0.20
C ARG A 91 -31.90 -8.63 0.81
N GLY A 92 -32.22 -8.62 2.10
CA GLY A 92 -32.89 -9.73 2.79
C GLY A 92 -31.96 -10.76 3.43
N LEU A 93 -32.44 -11.35 4.52
CA LEU A 93 -31.76 -12.39 5.30
C LEU A 93 -31.73 -13.75 4.57
N ASP A 94 -32.53 -13.91 3.51
CA ASP A 94 -32.60 -15.14 2.73
C ASP A 94 -31.30 -15.49 2.02
N LEU A 95 -30.55 -14.48 1.58
CA LEU A 95 -29.26 -14.68 0.93
C LEU A 95 -28.21 -15.24 1.90
N CYS A 96 -28.28 -14.90 3.19
CA CYS A 96 -27.41 -15.45 4.22
C CYS A 96 -27.61 -16.96 4.38
N GLY A 97 -28.85 -17.44 4.22
CA GLY A 97 -29.17 -18.88 4.23
C GLY A 97 -28.59 -19.67 3.05
N LYS A 98 -28.22 -18.99 1.96
CA LYS A 98 -27.67 -19.59 0.74
C LYS A 98 -26.14 -19.55 0.68
N VAL A 99 -25.46 -19.07 1.72
CA VAL A 99 -23.99 -19.01 1.76
C VAL A 99 -23.42 -20.43 1.85
N THR A 100 -22.58 -20.77 0.88
CA THR A 100 -21.86 -22.06 0.78
C THR A 100 -20.35 -21.86 0.89
N ALA A 101 -19.60 -22.94 1.10
CA ALA A 101 -18.13 -22.94 1.08
C ALA A 101 -17.55 -22.34 -0.22
N SER A 102 -18.23 -22.53 -1.36
CA SER A 102 -17.84 -21.91 -2.64
C SER A 102 -17.83 -20.38 -2.59
N SER A 103 -18.66 -19.75 -1.77
CA SER A 103 -18.68 -18.29 -1.63
C SER A 103 -17.42 -17.75 -0.98
N PHE A 104 -16.85 -18.49 -0.02
CA PHE A 104 -15.53 -18.19 0.55
C PHE A 104 -14.42 -18.44 -0.47
N CYS A 105 -14.48 -19.56 -1.20
CA CYS A 105 -13.46 -19.89 -2.20
C CYS A 105 -13.33 -18.81 -3.28
N ARG A 106 -14.46 -18.22 -3.72
CA ARG A 106 -14.48 -17.11 -4.69
C ARG A 106 -13.82 -15.82 -4.19
N ARG A 107 -13.69 -15.65 -2.87
CA ARG A 107 -13.06 -14.48 -2.24
C ARG A 107 -11.59 -14.69 -1.89
N ARG A 108 -11.03 -15.86 -2.19
CA ARG A 108 -9.59 -16.09 -2.05
C ARG A 108 -8.81 -15.24 -3.04
N LEU A 109 -7.66 -14.77 -2.61
CA LEU A 109 -6.79 -13.89 -3.38
C LEU A 109 -6.51 -14.40 -4.81
N PRO A 110 -6.13 -15.68 -5.05
CA PRO A 110 -5.90 -16.18 -6.41
C PRO A 110 -7.12 -16.10 -7.34
N VAL A 111 -8.33 -16.30 -6.79
CA VAL A 111 -9.57 -16.22 -7.57
C VAL A 111 -9.89 -14.78 -7.92
N VAL A 112 -9.65 -13.85 -7.00
CA VAL A 112 -9.81 -12.41 -7.24
C VAL A 112 -8.82 -11.93 -8.29
N LEU A 113 -7.57 -12.38 -8.27
CA LEU A 113 -6.57 -12.07 -9.30
C LEU A 113 -7.00 -12.51 -10.70
N CYS A 114 -7.51 -13.73 -10.81
CA CYS A 114 -8.00 -14.26 -12.09
C CYS A 114 -9.24 -13.49 -12.58
N ARG A 115 -10.14 -13.10 -11.67
CA ARG A 115 -11.32 -12.28 -12.01
C ARG A 115 -10.94 -10.87 -12.48
N ASN A 116 -9.88 -10.30 -11.91
CA ASN A 116 -9.36 -8.97 -12.29
C ASN A 116 -8.41 -9.04 -13.50
N HIS A 117 -8.33 -10.18 -14.20
CA HIS A 117 -7.46 -10.41 -15.35
C HIS A 117 -5.96 -10.17 -15.10
N MET A 118 -5.51 -10.24 -13.84
CA MET A 118 -4.08 -10.17 -13.50
C MET A 118 -3.35 -11.49 -13.76
N ALA A 119 -4.08 -12.61 -13.73
CA ALA A 119 -3.55 -13.93 -14.03
C ALA A 119 -4.53 -14.71 -14.90
N GLU A 120 -4.02 -15.40 -15.92
CA GLU A 120 -4.85 -16.18 -16.84
C GLU A 120 -5.45 -17.42 -16.19
N THR A 121 -4.68 -18.08 -15.31
CA THR A 121 -5.08 -19.33 -14.66
C THR A 121 -4.97 -19.23 -13.13
N LEU A 122 -5.81 -20.01 -12.44
CA LEU A 122 -5.77 -20.10 -10.98
C LEU A 122 -4.46 -20.70 -10.43
N SER A 123 -3.81 -21.58 -11.20
CA SER A 123 -2.51 -22.16 -10.81
C SER A 123 -1.42 -21.09 -10.84
N ALA A 124 -1.31 -20.36 -11.95
CA ALA A 124 -0.35 -19.25 -12.08
C ALA A 124 -0.61 -18.17 -11.02
N ALA A 125 -1.87 -17.81 -10.76
CA ALA A 125 -2.23 -16.87 -9.70
C ALA A 125 -1.75 -17.32 -8.31
N THR A 126 -1.84 -18.63 -8.04
CA THR A 126 -1.41 -19.22 -6.77
C THR A 126 0.11 -19.23 -6.62
N GLU A 127 0.84 -19.43 -7.73
CA GLU A 127 2.31 -19.32 -7.79
C GLU A 127 2.78 -17.87 -7.61
N TYR A 128 2.13 -16.91 -8.26
CA TYR A 128 2.47 -15.48 -8.15
C TYR A 128 2.32 -14.95 -6.72
N VAL A 129 1.28 -15.38 -6.01
CA VAL A 129 1.09 -15.03 -4.60
C VAL A 129 2.16 -15.69 -3.74
N GLN A 130 2.47 -16.97 -3.93
CA GLN A 130 3.51 -17.67 -3.15
C GLN A 130 4.92 -17.10 -3.36
N HIS A 131 5.22 -16.60 -4.55
CA HIS A 131 6.49 -15.93 -4.84
C HIS A 131 6.56 -14.49 -4.28
N GLY A 132 5.46 -13.94 -3.77
CA GLY A 132 5.41 -12.59 -3.21
C GLY A 132 5.35 -11.48 -4.25
N HIS A 133 4.73 -11.73 -5.41
CA HIS A 133 4.55 -10.69 -6.44
C HIS A 133 3.32 -9.80 -6.20
N VAL A 134 2.42 -10.20 -5.30
CA VAL A 134 1.13 -9.53 -5.08
C VAL A 134 1.12 -8.85 -3.72
N ARG A 135 0.63 -7.60 -3.69
CA ARG A 135 0.31 -6.88 -2.45
C ARG A 135 -1.15 -6.48 -2.41
N VAL A 136 -1.68 -6.32 -1.21
CA VAL A 136 -3.01 -5.77 -0.97
C VAL A 136 -2.83 -4.52 -0.13
N GLY A 137 -3.06 -3.36 -0.73
CA GLY A 137 -2.68 -2.09 -0.14
C GLY A 137 -1.15 -2.00 0.03
N PRO A 138 -0.63 -1.68 1.23
CA PRO A 138 0.80 -1.58 1.47
C PRO A 138 1.49 -2.93 1.78
N GLU A 139 0.72 -3.96 2.16
CA GLU A 139 1.28 -5.22 2.66
C GLU A 139 1.44 -6.26 1.55
N MET A 140 2.60 -6.91 1.50
CA MET A 140 2.85 -8.07 0.62
C MET A 140 2.23 -9.33 1.22
N ILE A 141 1.46 -10.08 0.43
CA ILE A 141 0.75 -11.28 0.89
C ILE A 141 1.32 -12.50 0.18
N ASN A 142 1.86 -13.44 0.97
CA ASN A 142 2.42 -14.69 0.47
C ASN A 142 1.44 -15.87 0.54
N ASP A 143 0.38 -15.75 1.37
CA ASP A 143 -0.56 -16.83 1.60
C ASP A 143 -1.73 -16.82 0.59
N PRO A 144 -1.91 -17.88 -0.23
CA PRO A 144 -2.99 -17.95 -1.21
C PRO A 144 -4.38 -18.13 -0.57
N ALA A 145 -4.43 -18.49 0.71
CA ALA A 145 -5.67 -18.64 1.47
C ALA A 145 -6.22 -17.31 2.02
N TYR A 146 -5.53 -16.18 1.79
CA TYR A 146 -6.00 -14.85 2.18
C TYR A 146 -7.34 -14.52 1.51
N LEU A 147 -8.32 -14.12 2.32
CA LEU A 147 -9.66 -13.71 1.86
C LEU A 147 -9.70 -12.20 1.68
N VAL A 148 -9.96 -11.74 0.45
CA VAL A 148 -10.01 -10.33 0.11
C VAL A 148 -11.41 -9.79 0.38
N PRO A 149 -11.61 -8.88 1.36
CA PRO A 149 -12.88 -8.20 1.55
C PRO A 149 -13.14 -7.20 0.43
N ARG A 150 -14.40 -6.80 0.21
CA ARG A 150 -14.78 -5.93 -0.92
C ARG A 150 -14.05 -4.59 -0.93
N ASN A 151 -13.83 -4.00 0.25
CA ASN A 151 -13.17 -2.71 0.38
C ASN A 151 -11.66 -2.76 0.06
N MET A 152 -11.05 -3.95 0.08
CA MET A 152 -9.63 -4.13 -0.23
C MET A 152 -9.39 -4.64 -1.67
N GLU A 153 -10.47 -4.97 -2.39
CA GLU A 153 -10.39 -5.53 -3.74
C GLU A 153 -9.72 -4.59 -4.75
N ASP A 154 -9.95 -3.27 -4.60
CA ASP A 154 -9.37 -2.24 -5.47
C ASP A 154 -7.88 -1.99 -5.20
N PHE A 155 -7.40 -2.36 -4.02
CA PHE A 155 -6.00 -2.17 -3.61
C PHE A 155 -5.11 -3.38 -3.91
N VAL A 156 -5.64 -4.40 -4.60
CA VAL A 156 -4.86 -5.57 -5.03
C VAL A 156 -4.02 -5.16 -6.24
N THR A 157 -2.70 -5.08 -6.07
CA THR A 157 -1.76 -4.67 -7.11
C THR A 157 -0.49 -5.52 -7.07
N TRP A 158 0.31 -5.45 -8.13
CA TRP A 158 1.65 -6.02 -8.13
C TRP A 158 2.56 -5.26 -7.16
N THR A 159 3.51 -5.98 -6.54
CA THR A 159 4.60 -5.35 -5.78
C THR A 159 5.49 -4.57 -6.74
N ASN A 160 6.03 -3.44 -6.26
CA ASN A 160 6.85 -2.56 -7.10
C ASN A 160 8.13 -3.24 -7.59
N SER A 161 8.67 -4.18 -6.80
CA SER A 161 9.85 -5.00 -7.10
C SER A 161 9.57 -6.23 -7.97
N SER A 162 8.31 -6.51 -8.31
CA SER A 162 7.97 -7.71 -9.07
C SER A 162 8.46 -7.62 -10.53
N LYS A 163 9.13 -8.68 -10.99
CA LYS A 163 9.50 -8.83 -12.40
C LYS A 163 8.28 -8.87 -13.32
N ILE A 164 7.14 -9.34 -12.82
CA ILE A 164 5.87 -9.36 -13.57
C ILE A 164 5.41 -7.93 -13.86
N ARG A 165 5.43 -7.03 -12.86
CA ARG A 165 5.13 -5.61 -13.08
C ARG A 165 6.09 -5.00 -14.09
N THR A 166 7.39 -5.26 -13.95
CA THR A 166 8.40 -4.77 -14.90
C THR A 166 8.08 -5.23 -16.33
N HIS A 167 7.79 -6.52 -16.53
CA HIS A 167 7.46 -7.07 -17.84
C HIS A 167 6.17 -6.46 -18.42
N VAL A 168 5.13 -6.22 -17.61
CA VAL A 168 3.89 -5.57 -18.05
C VAL A 168 4.14 -4.12 -18.47
N LEU A 169 4.94 -3.37 -17.70
CA LEU A 169 5.30 -1.99 -18.03
C LEU A 169 6.19 -1.92 -19.29
N GLU A 170 7.11 -2.86 -19.47
CA GLU A 170 7.91 -2.98 -20.69
C GLU A 170 7.06 -3.28 -21.91
N TYR A 171 6.09 -4.19 -21.79
CA TYR A 171 5.18 -4.52 -22.88
C TYR A 171 4.33 -3.31 -23.32
N ASN A 172 3.98 -2.44 -22.38
CA ASN A 172 3.24 -1.20 -22.65
C ASN A 172 4.13 -0.01 -23.06
N ASP A 173 5.46 -0.18 -23.12
CA ASP A 173 6.44 0.91 -23.32
C ASP A 173 6.36 2.03 -22.25
N GLU A 174 5.84 1.74 -21.06
CA GLU A 174 5.65 2.67 -19.93
C GLU A 174 6.69 2.49 -18.82
N ARG A 175 7.70 1.64 -19.04
CA ARG A 175 8.72 1.36 -18.04
C ARG A 175 9.56 2.61 -17.78
N ASP A 176 9.36 3.20 -16.61
CA ASP A 176 10.27 4.18 -16.04
C ASP A 176 11.24 3.50 -15.06
N ASP A 177 12.54 3.59 -15.37
CA ASP A 177 13.61 3.06 -14.53
C ASP A 177 13.78 3.82 -13.20
N PHE A 178 13.18 5.01 -13.05
CA PHE A 178 13.26 5.78 -11.81
C PHE A 178 12.46 5.15 -10.66
N ASP A 179 11.35 4.46 -10.95
CA ASP A 179 10.45 3.87 -9.94
C ASP A 179 11.13 2.81 -9.07
N LEU A 180 12.04 2.02 -9.67
CA LEU A 180 12.69 0.89 -8.98
C LEU A 180 13.71 1.35 -7.94
N LEU A 181 14.21 2.58 -8.03
CA LEU A 181 15.26 3.11 -7.16
C LEU A 181 14.70 3.53 -5.78
N PHE A 182 13.45 3.97 -5.71
CA PHE A 182 12.86 4.46 -4.46
C PHE A 182 12.59 3.33 -3.44
N GLU A 183 12.23 2.13 -3.88
CA GLU A 183 11.89 1.02 -2.98
C GLU A 183 13.10 0.50 -2.18
N SER A 184 14.30 0.53 -2.79
CA SER A 184 15.53 0.06 -2.14
C SER A 184 15.90 0.90 -0.90
N THR A 185 15.48 2.16 -0.86
CA THR A 185 15.74 3.07 0.27
C THR A 185 14.67 2.97 1.36
N ALA A 186 13.47 2.47 1.05
CA ALA A 186 12.39 2.31 2.01
C ALA A 186 12.63 1.16 3.00
N SER A 187 13.36 0.11 2.58
CA SER A 187 13.69 -1.04 3.45
C SER A 187 14.93 -0.84 4.33
N ILE A 188 15.66 0.27 4.19
CA ILE A 188 16.86 0.61 5.00
C ILE A 188 16.54 1.73 6.02
N GLY A 189 15.26 2.10 6.16
CA GLY A 189 14.79 3.13 7.10
C GLY A 189 14.81 2.75 8.58
N ASP A 190 15.26 1.54 8.93
CA ASP A 190 15.31 1.05 10.30
C ASP A 190 16.56 1.55 11.05
N THR A 191 16.32 2.53 11.92
CA THR A 191 17.00 2.69 13.21
C THR A 191 18.41 3.31 13.22
N ILE A 192 18.51 4.62 12.99
CA ILE A 192 19.58 5.44 13.60
C ILE A 192 18.93 6.61 14.35
N ARG A 193 18.95 6.53 15.69
CA ARG A 193 18.47 7.58 16.61
C ARG A 193 19.40 8.80 16.53
N CYS A 194 18.88 9.94 16.09
CA CYS A 194 19.49 11.23 16.42
C CYS A 194 19.11 11.61 17.86
N PHE A 195 20.12 11.72 18.72
CA PHE A 195 20.00 11.84 20.17
C PHE A 195 19.59 13.24 20.68
N THR A 196 19.27 14.19 19.80
CA THR A 196 19.13 15.61 20.18
C THR A 196 17.93 16.35 19.60
N CYS A 197 17.10 15.70 18.76
CA CYS A 197 15.89 16.32 18.22
C CYS A 197 14.80 15.25 18.08
N GLY A 198 13.73 15.35 18.87
CA GLY A 198 12.60 14.40 18.91
C GLY A 198 11.73 14.35 17.65
N ALA A 199 12.23 14.79 16.49
CA ALA A 199 11.57 14.73 15.20
C ALA A 199 12.49 14.00 14.20
N GLY A 200 12.30 12.68 14.10
CA GLY A 200 13.06 11.82 13.20
C GLY A 200 12.68 12.06 11.74
N LYS A 201 13.46 12.90 11.04
CA LYS A 201 13.48 12.92 9.57
C LYS A 201 14.94 12.99 9.11
N THR A 202 15.44 11.87 8.59
CA THR A 202 16.74 11.79 7.92
C THR A 202 16.58 12.34 6.51
N ILE A 203 17.24 13.46 6.23
CA ILE A 203 17.18 14.15 4.94
C ILE A 203 18.29 13.57 4.03
N SER A 204 17.94 12.52 3.29
CA SER A 204 18.77 11.98 2.21
C SER A 204 18.54 12.80 0.94
N PHE A 205 19.50 13.66 0.60
CA PHE A 205 19.58 14.27 -0.73
C PHE A 205 20.50 13.44 -1.59
N ARG A 206 19.93 12.61 -2.45
CA ARG A 206 20.65 12.05 -3.58
C ARG A 206 19.73 12.08 -4.80
N VAL A 207 19.72 13.22 -5.48
CA VAL A 207 19.29 13.26 -6.87
C VAL A 207 20.37 12.62 -7.69
N LEU A 208 19.95 11.66 -8.51
CA LEU A 208 20.80 10.87 -9.37
C LEU A 208 20.50 11.37 -10.78
N ILE A 209 21.33 12.28 -11.29
CA ILE A 209 21.29 12.61 -12.72
C ILE A 209 21.94 11.49 -13.49
N MET A 210 21.15 10.85 -14.33
CA MET A 210 21.62 9.96 -15.39
C MET A 210 21.26 10.60 -16.72
N LYS A 211 22.30 11.05 -17.43
CA LYS A 211 22.22 11.40 -18.85
C LYS A 211 21.77 10.15 -19.63
N LYS A 212 20.56 10.14 -20.17
CA LYS A 212 20.17 9.14 -21.17
C LYS A 212 20.83 9.52 -22.50
N SER A 213 21.82 8.73 -22.93
CA SER A 213 22.30 8.78 -24.31
C SER A 213 21.23 8.15 -25.20
N SER A 214 20.33 8.98 -25.73
CA SER A 214 19.40 8.54 -26.77
C SER A 214 20.20 8.27 -28.05
N LYS A 215 20.23 7.00 -28.46
CA LYS A 215 20.49 6.63 -29.86
C LYS A 215 19.25 6.99 -30.68
N HIS A 216 19.00 8.28 -30.89
CA HIS A 216 18.20 8.77 -32.01
C HIS A 216 18.45 10.27 -32.22
N SER A 217 19.02 10.58 -33.39
CA SER A 217 18.99 11.87 -34.10
C SER A 217 19.23 13.18 -33.33
N SER A 218 20.39 13.77 -33.61
CA SER A 218 20.77 15.19 -33.47
C SER A 218 19.70 16.22 -33.08
N ASN A 219 20.05 16.99 -32.04
CA ASN A 219 19.64 18.35 -31.65
C ASN A 219 18.67 18.44 -30.46
N GLU A 220 19.18 19.06 -29.39
CA GLU A 220 18.57 19.39 -28.09
C GLU A 220 18.52 18.26 -27.05
N CYS A 221 19.43 18.34 -26.06
CA CYS A 221 19.41 17.50 -24.87
C CYS A 221 18.32 18.03 -23.94
N GLU A 222 17.10 17.56 -24.09
CA GLU A 222 16.00 17.90 -23.18
C GLU A 222 16.29 17.27 -21.80
N GLN A 223 16.59 18.11 -20.81
CA GLN A 223 16.75 17.66 -19.43
C GLN A 223 15.37 17.36 -18.84
N ILE A 224 14.97 16.09 -18.89
CA ILE A 224 13.71 15.63 -18.31
C ILE A 224 13.89 15.50 -16.79
N TYR A 225 13.21 16.35 -16.04
CA TYR A 225 13.14 16.27 -14.58
C TYR A 225 11.92 15.43 -14.16
N SER A 226 12.07 14.56 -13.16
CA SER A 226 10.90 13.93 -12.54
C SER A 226 10.21 14.90 -11.59
N ASP A 227 8.96 15.27 -11.90
CA ASP A 227 8.18 16.25 -11.13
C ASP A 227 8.10 15.89 -9.64
N GLY A 228 7.96 14.60 -9.33
CA GLY A 228 7.91 14.10 -7.95
C GLY A 228 9.22 14.32 -7.19
N ALA A 229 10.37 14.04 -7.81
CA ALA A 229 11.66 14.19 -7.15
C ALA A 229 12.02 15.67 -6.96
N VAL A 230 11.75 16.51 -7.96
CA VAL A 230 11.98 17.96 -7.86
C VAL A 230 11.15 18.57 -6.73
N ARG A 231 9.86 18.24 -6.64
CA ARG A 231 9.00 18.71 -5.54
C ARG A 231 9.51 18.25 -4.17
N ASN A 232 9.96 17.01 -4.05
CA ASN A 232 10.55 16.51 -2.81
C ASN A 232 11.82 17.30 -2.44
N ASN A 233 12.72 17.57 -3.39
CA ASN A 233 13.93 18.36 -3.15
C ASN A 233 13.59 19.76 -2.62
N TYR A 234 12.61 20.43 -3.23
CA TYR A 234 12.13 21.74 -2.78
C TYR A 234 11.54 21.70 -1.38
N ALA A 235 10.69 20.71 -1.08
CA ALA A 235 10.08 20.54 0.25
C ALA A 235 11.13 20.31 1.34
N VAL A 236 12.16 19.51 1.04
CA VAL A 236 13.19 19.22 2.03
C VAL A 236 14.14 20.42 2.21
N LEU A 237 14.44 21.17 1.15
CA LEU A 237 15.19 22.43 1.23
C LEU A 237 14.44 23.48 2.06
N GLU A 238 13.13 23.60 1.88
CA GLU A 238 12.27 24.51 2.64
C GLU A 238 12.18 24.14 4.12
N TYR A 239 12.01 22.85 4.44
CA TYR A 239 12.04 22.36 5.82
C TYR A 239 13.36 22.68 6.50
N SER A 240 14.49 22.41 5.83
CA SER A 240 15.82 22.69 6.37
C SER A 240 16.05 24.18 6.64
N ARG A 241 15.61 25.05 5.72
CA ARG A 241 15.66 26.51 5.91
C ARG A 241 14.80 26.99 7.06
N THR A 242 13.62 26.40 7.25
CA THR A 242 12.71 26.76 8.35
C THR A 242 13.31 26.38 9.71
N CYS A 243 13.87 25.17 9.84
CA CYS A 243 14.58 24.74 11.05
C CYS A 243 15.77 25.64 11.38
N GLN A 244 16.55 26.00 10.37
CA GLN A 244 17.70 26.88 10.54
C GLN A 244 17.28 28.32 10.88
N ALA A 245 16.21 28.84 10.27
CA ALA A 245 15.66 30.15 10.61
C ALA A 245 15.19 30.21 12.07
N ALA A 246 14.56 29.14 12.56
CA ALA A 246 14.20 29.03 13.97
C ALA A 246 15.45 29.01 14.89
N ALA A 247 16.45 28.19 14.57
CA ALA A 247 17.68 28.10 15.36
C ALA A 247 18.49 29.41 15.36
N SER A 248 18.60 30.07 14.20
CA SER A 248 19.26 31.37 14.08
C SER A 248 18.48 32.49 14.77
N GLY A 249 17.14 32.45 14.73
CA GLY A 249 16.28 33.39 15.46
C GLY A 249 16.47 33.28 16.97
N VAL A 250 16.52 32.05 17.49
CA VAL A 250 16.84 31.75 18.89
C VAL A 250 18.22 32.30 19.28
N ALA A 251 19.24 32.03 18.46
CA ALA A 251 20.60 32.51 18.72
C ALA A 251 20.69 34.05 18.71
N ALA A 252 20.05 34.73 17.77
CA ALA A 252 20.02 36.19 17.71
C ALA A 252 19.26 36.82 18.89
N GLY A 253 18.19 36.17 19.36
CA GLY A 253 17.44 36.57 20.55
C GLY A 253 18.28 36.48 21.83
N ILE A 254 19.00 35.37 22.02
CA ILE A 254 19.88 35.16 23.19
C ILE A 254 21.08 36.12 23.18
N LEU A 255 21.66 36.40 22.01
CA LEU A 255 22.79 37.34 21.89
C LEU A 255 22.38 38.81 22.06
N GLY A 256 21.08 39.12 22.13
CA GLY A 256 20.61 40.49 22.30
C GLY A 256 20.83 41.39 21.09
N LEU A 257 20.97 40.82 19.88
CA LEU A 257 21.18 41.62 18.66
C LEU A 257 19.93 42.46 18.39
N THR A 258 20.10 43.77 18.20
CA THR A 258 19.01 44.71 17.90
C THR A 258 19.21 45.42 16.56
N GLY A 259 18.11 45.86 15.95
CA GLY A 259 18.12 46.66 14.72
C GLY A 259 18.71 45.93 13.51
N LEU A 260 19.58 46.61 12.77
CA LEU A 260 20.18 46.10 11.52
C LEU A 260 21.08 44.88 11.76
N ASN A 261 21.66 44.74 12.95
CA ASN A 261 22.59 43.66 13.28
C ASN A 261 21.91 42.28 13.28
N GLY A 262 20.65 42.19 13.70
CA GLY A 262 19.89 40.93 13.63
C GLY A 262 19.61 40.51 12.19
N PHE A 263 19.21 41.46 11.33
CA PHE A 263 19.02 41.18 9.90
C PHE A 263 20.32 40.74 9.21
N MET A 264 21.46 41.35 9.56
CA MET A 264 22.77 40.91 9.06
C MET A 264 23.10 39.48 9.49
N PHE A 265 22.78 39.10 10.73
CA PHE A 265 22.96 37.73 11.23
C PHE A 265 22.11 36.72 10.45
N TYR A 266 20.86 37.06 10.15
CA TYR A 266 20.00 36.21 9.31
C TYR A 266 20.59 36.02 7.90
N CYS A 267 21.02 37.09 7.24
CA CYS A 267 21.63 37.02 5.91
C CYS A 267 22.90 36.14 5.91
N LEU A 268 23.73 36.25 6.95
CA LEU A 268 24.93 35.42 7.10
C LEU A 268 24.58 33.95 7.29
N CYS A 269 23.62 33.62 8.16
CA CYS A 269 23.13 32.26 8.32
C CYS A 269 22.54 31.69 7.02
N ALA A 270 21.72 32.46 6.31
CA ALA A 270 21.12 32.03 5.03
C ALA A 270 22.19 31.77 3.95
N PHE A 271 23.24 32.58 3.91
CA PHE A 271 24.36 32.38 3.00
C PHE A 271 25.17 31.13 3.35
N VAL A 272 25.48 30.91 4.62
CA VAL A 272 26.16 29.70 5.10
C VAL A 272 25.36 28.45 4.74
N GLN A 273 24.04 28.47 4.93
CA GLN A 273 23.17 27.36 4.54
C GLN A 273 23.22 27.10 3.04
N SER A 274 23.12 28.15 2.23
CA SER A 274 23.22 28.03 0.77
C SER A 274 24.57 27.43 0.37
N ALA A 275 25.66 27.83 1.02
CA ALA A 275 26.99 27.25 0.80
C ALA A 275 27.06 25.77 1.21
N VAL A 276 26.45 25.37 2.33
CA VAL A 276 26.34 23.97 2.76
C VAL A 276 25.59 23.13 1.72
N TRP A 277 24.53 23.66 1.12
CA TRP A 277 23.81 23.00 0.03
C TRP A 277 24.66 22.89 -1.24
N CYS A 278 25.36 23.95 -1.64
CA CYS A 278 26.28 23.92 -2.77
C CYS A 278 27.39 22.87 -2.60
N TRP A 279 27.94 22.78 -1.39
CA TRP A 279 28.96 21.78 -1.07
C TRP A 279 28.38 20.37 -1.08
N LYS A 280 27.22 20.16 -0.46
CA LYS A 280 26.55 18.85 -0.44
C LYS A 280 26.13 18.38 -1.84
N ALA A 281 25.80 19.31 -2.73
CA ALA A 281 25.48 19.04 -4.15
C ALA A 281 26.73 18.86 -5.04
N GLY A 282 27.94 18.86 -4.46
CA GLY A 282 29.18 18.66 -5.22
C GLY A 282 29.40 19.71 -6.32
N PHE A 283 28.89 20.93 -6.14
CA PHE A 283 28.88 22.02 -7.14
C PHE A 283 28.08 21.74 -8.43
N HIS A 284 27.36 20.63 -8.52
CA HIS A 284 26.47 20.32 -9.65
C HIS A 284 25.01 20.64 -9.31
N LEU A 285 24.71 21.91 -9.02
CA LEU A 285 23.35 22.34 -8.62
C LEU A 285 22.30 22.19 -9.73
N SER A 286 22.72 22.25 -11.00
CA SER A 286 21.88 22.01 -12.18
C SER A 286 21.19 20.65 -12.13
N ASP A 287 21.79 19.73 -11.37
CA ASP A 287 21.37 18.35 -11.35
C ASP A 287 20.20 18.11 -10.40
N TYR A 288 20.06 18.97 -9.39
CA TYR A 288 19.10 18.83 -8.30
C TYR A 288 17.91 19.80 -8.44
N PHE A 289 18.14 20.94 -9.08
CA PHE A 289 17.18 22.03 -9.21
C PHE A 289 17.12 22.51 -10.66
N THR A 290 15.91 22.82 -11.13
CA THR A 290 15.66 23.36 -12.47
C THR A 290 16.43 24.67 -12.70
N HIS A 291 16.59 25.47 -11.64
CA HIS A 291 17.39 26.68 -11.65
C HIS A 291 18.34 26.70 -10.45
N PRO A 292 19.66 26.84 -10.64
CA PRO A 292 20.63 26.86 -9.53
C PRO A 292 20.42 28.08 -8.61
N SER A 293 19.83 29.16 -9.12
CA SER A 293 19.44 30.34 -8.33
C SER A 293 18.33 30.04 -7.32
N ALA A 294 17.53 28.99 -7.54
CA ALA A 294 16.47 28.61 -6.62
C ALA A 294 17.02 28.16 -5.26
N VAL A 295 18.23 27.59 -5.21
CA VAL A 295 18.89 27.23 -3.94
C VAL A 295 19.23 28.46 -3.11
N LEU A 296 19.37 29.64 -3.73
CA LEU A 296 19.57 30.89 -3.01
C LEU A 296 18.22 31.53 -2.65
N THR A 297 17.30 31.68 -3.60
CA THR A 297 16.07 32.49 -3.43
C THR A 297 14.90 31.74 -2.80
N HIS A 298 14.76 30.43 -3.07
CA HIS A 298 13.53 29.69 -2.77
C HIS A 298 13.34 29.43 -1.27
N GLY A 299 12.40 30.13 -0.63
CA GLY A 299 12.09 29.95 0.79
C GLY A 299 12.90 30.81 1.77
N VAL A 300 13.75 31.73 1.30
CA VAL A 300 14.39 32.72 2.20
C VAL A 300 13.32 33.59 2.86
N LEU A 301 12.37 34.10 2.07
CA LEU A 301 11.33 34.99 2.59
C LEU A 301 10.46 34.32 3.67
N GLY A 302 10.09 33.06 3.48
CA GLY A 302 9.37 32.28 4.49
C GLY A 302 10.22 32.01 5.75
N GLY A 303 11.51 31.74 5.57
CA GLY A 303 12.47 31.64 6.67
C GLY A 303 12.61 32.94 7.45
N LEU A 304 12.56 34.11 6.80
CA LEU A 304 12.69 35.41 7.46
C LEU A 304 11.56 35.63 8.48
N PHE A 305 10.32 35.30 8.14
CA PHE A 305 9.20 35.42 9.07
C PHE A 305 9.40 34.54 10.31
N THR A 306 9.85 33.31 10.10
CA THR A 306 10.17 32.36 11.20
C THR A 306 11.30 32.91 12.07
N TYR A 307 12.36 33.44 11.46
CA TYR A 307 13.49 34.07 12.17
C TYR A 307 13.03 35.24 13.04
N VAL A 308 12.26 36.18 12.49
CA VAL A 308 11.78 37.37 13.21
C VAL A 308 10.88 36.99 14.39
N LEU A 309 10.05 35.95 14.24
CA LEU A 309 9.20 35.43 15.30
C LEU A 309 10.04 34.93 16.49
N PHE A 310 11.01 34.04 16.25
CA PHE A 310 11.86 33.49 17.32
C PHE A 310 12.82 34.54 17.90
N TRP A 311 13.32 35.45 17.08
CA TRP A 311 14.21 36.54 17.50
C TRP A 311 13.51 37.49 18.47
N THR A 312 12.32 37.99 18.12
CA THR A 312 11.57 38.91 19.00
C THR A 312 11.03 38.21 20.24
N PHE A 313 10.55 36.98 20.10
CA PHE A 313 10.04 36.18 21.22
C PHE A 313 11.12 35.93 22.29
N LEU A 314 12.31 35.45 21.91
CA LEU A 314 13.38 35.22 22.90
C LEU A 314 14.06 36.50 23.37
N TYR A 315 14.21 37.51 22.52
CA TYR A 315 14.72 38.81 22.95
C TYR A 315 13.84 39.41 24.06
N GLY A 316 12.51 39.35 23.90
CA GLY A 316 11.56 39.80 24.92
C GLY A 316 11.69 39.01 26.23
N ILE A 317 11.86 37.69 26.16
CA ILE A 317 12.02 36.84 27.35
C ILE A 317 13.34 37.08 28.08
N VAL A 318 14.45 37.30 27.36
CA VAL A 318 15.78 37.38 27.97
C VAL A 318 16.14 38.80 28.43
N HIS A 319 15.65 39.84 27.74
CA HIS A 319 16.06 41.22 27.98
C HIS A 319 14.97 42.14 28.53
N VAL A 320 13.68 41.78 28.43
CA VAL A 320 12.57 42.62 28.91
C VAL A 320 11.93 42.05 30.18
N TYR A 321 11.79 40.73 30.28
CA TYR A 321 11.34 40.01 31.48
C TYR A 321 12.53 39.54 32.33
#